data_AF-A0A524DK65-F1
#
_entry.id   AF-A0A524DK65-F1
#
_cell.length_a   1.000
_cell.length_b   1.000
_cell.length_c   1.000
_cell.angle_alpha   90.00
_cell.angle_beta   90.00
_cell.angle_gamma   90.00
#
_symmetry.space_group_name_H-M   'P 1'
#
loop_
_entity.id
_entity.type
_entity.pdbx_description
1 polymer ?
#
loop_
_entity_poly.entity_id
_entity_poly.type
_entity_poly.pdbx_seq_one_letter_code
_entity_poly.pdbx_strand_id
1 'polypeptide(L)'
;MNNKNHLRPTNLLNSKKLKNINIIIIDSNFILLPFQFKIDYLNEIYLSLEGKIRFYIFKQVIDELKAKERREPKARKFRRMFKSGMSYLDKNEKIYPIYFVDEVKNKYETTDEFLLKWCIRLKKEYRHVFLATNDSELLKKAKNSNVNIIFLRQKKYISIERS
;
A
#
# COMPACT_ATOMS: atom_id res chain seq x y z
N MET A 1 3.20 -6.84 -29.97
CA MET A 1 3.51 -6.10 -28.73
C MET A 1 2.43 -6.45 -27.71
N ASN A 2 2.80 -7.15 -26.65
CA ASN A 2 1.86 -7.79 -25.74
C ASN A 2 1.03 -6.75 -24.96
N ASN A 3 -0.27 -6.87 -25.14
CA ASN A 3 -1.34 -6.13 -24.48
C ASN A 3 -1.27 -6.43 -22.97
N LYS A 4 -0.78 -5.49 -22.16
CA LYS A 4 -0.80 -5.60 -20.70
C LYS A 4 -2.24 -5.41 -20.26
N ASN A 5 -2.92 -6.52 -19.98
CA ASN A 5 -4.28 -6.57 -19.49
C ASN A 5 -4.51 -5.55 -18.37
N HIS A 6 -5.36 -4.55 -18.66
CA HIS A 6 -6.08 -3.81 -17.65
C HIS A 6 -6.81 -4.82 -16.76
N LEU A 7 -6.48 -4.85 -15.47
CA LEU A 7 -7.25 -5.56 -14.45
C LEU A 7 -8.58 -4.82 -14.23
N ARG A 8 -9.49 -4.90 -15.20
CA ARG A 8 -10.91 -4.99 -14.86
C ARG A 8 -11.08 -6.38 -14.25
N PRO A 9 -11.76 -6.55 -13.10
CA PRO A 9 -12.09 -7.86 -12.60
C PRO A 9 -13.09 -8.50 -13.57
N THR A 10 -12.60 -9.14 -14.63
CA THR A 10 -13.41 -9.88 -15.59
C THR A 10 -13.87 -11.18 -14.93
N ASN A 11 -15.09 -11.15 -14.40
CA ASN A 11 -16.17 -12.14 -14.49
C ASN A 11 -15.91 -13.65 -14.22
N LEU A 12 -14.79 -14.08 -13.65
CA LEU A 12 -14.51 -15.51 -13.41
C LEU A 12 -14.12 -15.88 -11.98
N LEU A 13 -14.20 -14.95 -11.02
CA LEU A 13 -14.04 -15.27 -9.59
C LEU A 13 -15.37 -15.06 -8.87
N ASN A 14 -15.94 -16.16 -8.38
CA ASN A 14 -17.17 -16.15 -7.58
C ASN A 14 -17.02 -15.13 -6.44
N SER A 15 -18.01 -14.26 -6.20
CA SER A 15 -17.91 -13.12 -5.26
C SER A 15 -17.53 -13.55 -3.84
N LYS A 16 -17.93 -14.76 -3.42
CA LYS A 16 -17.49 -15.40 -2.16
C LYS A 16 -15.96 -15.54 -2.05
N LYS A 17 -15.27 -15.83 -3.17
CA LYS A 17 -13.81 -16.04 -3.22
C LYS A 17 -13.03 -14.72 -3.13
N LEU A 18 -13.61 -13.63 -3.66
CA LEU A 18 -13.04 -12.27 -3.51
C LEU A 18 -13.21 -11.74 -2.08
N LYS A 19 -14.35 -12.02 -1.43
CA LYS A 19 -14.57 -11.61 -0.03
C LYS A 19 -13.49 -12.07 0.93
N ASN A 20 -12.86 -13.22 0.70
CA ASN A 20 -11.84 -13.80 1.60
C ASN A 20 -10.40 -13.37 1.29
N ILE A 21 -10.21 -12.31 0.50
CA ILE A 21 -8.88 -11.73 0.22
C ILE A 21 -8.71 -10.46 1.07
N ASN A 22 -7.61 -10.39 1.81
CA ASN A 22 -7.14 -9.20 2.49
C ASN A 22 -6.43 -8.29 1.47
N ILE A 23 -6.96 -7.09 1.26
CA ILE A 23 -6.31 -6.06 0.44
C ILE A 23 -5.55 -5.11 1.35
N ILE A 24 -4.26 -4.93 1.10
CA ILE A 24 -3.39 -4.04 1.85
C ILE A 24 -2.94 -2.93 0.92
N ILE A 25 -3.42 -1.71 1.14
CA ILE A 25 -2.98 -0.52 0.40
C ILE A 25 -1.76 0.08 1.10
N ILE A 26 -0.65 0.19 0.37
CA ILE A 26 0.62 0.68 0.89
C ILE A 26 0.76 2.18 0.61
N ASP A 27 0.96 2.96 1.67
CA ASP A 27 1.30 4.38 1.59
C ASP A 27 2.81 4.62 1.36
N SER A 28 3.18 5.82 0.93
CA SER A 28 4.54 6.29 0.66
C SER A 28 5.47 6.00 1.83
N ASN A 29 5.03 6.26 3.06
CA ASN A 29 5.83 6.07 4.26
C ASN A 29 6.20 4.59 4.49
N PHE A 30 5.34 3.66 4.08
CA PHE A 30 5.61 2.22 4.23
C PHE A 30 6.70 1.73 3.28
N ILE A 31 6.75 2.26 2.06
CA ILE A 31 7.80 1.95 1.07
C ILE A 31 9.20 2.29 1.60
N LEU A 32 9.31 3.28 2.48
CA LEU A 32 10.58 3.76 3.02
C LEU A 32 11.06 2.97 4.26
N LEU A 33 10.20 2.17 4.90
CA LEU A 33 10.50 1.47 6.16
C LEU A 33 11.69 0.49 6.07
N PRO A 34 11.87 -0.29 4.98
CA PRO A 34 12.98 -1.25 4.90
C PRO A 34 14.34 -0.58 5.10
N PHE A 35 14.50 0.66 4.62
CA PHE A 35 15.73 1.42 4.86
C PHE A 35 15.75 2.09 6.23
N GLN A 36 14.64 2.72 6.64
CA GLN A 36 14.59 3.51 7.87
C GLN A 36 14.75 2.67 9.14
N PHE A 37 14.13 1.50 9.16
CA PHE A 37 13.98 0.68 10.36
C PHE A 37 14.48 -0.76 10.18
N LYS A 38 14.96 -1.13 8.99
CA LYS A 38 15.44 -2.49 8.66
C LYS A 38 14.35 -3.55 8.88
N ILE A 39 13.14 -3.24 8.42
CA ILE A 39 11.94 -4.07 8.61
C ILE A 39 11.50 -4.69 7.29
N ASP A 40 11.15 -5.98 7.35
CA ASP A 40 10.49 -6.70 6.26
C ASP A 40 8.97 -6.69 6.49
N TYR A 41 8.35 -5.56 6.16
CA TYR A 41 6.93 -5.35 6.47
C TYR A 41 6.02 -6.27 5.65
N LEU A 42 6.40 -6.67 4.43
CA LEU A 42 5.62 -7.60 3.62
C LEU A 42 5.55 -8.95 4.31
N ASN A 43 6.69 -9.49 4.77
CA ASN A 43 6.73 -10.75 5.50
C ASN A 43 5.95 -10.65 6.83
N GLU A 44 6.18 -9.61 7.62
CA GLU A 44 5.50 -9.43 8.90
C GLU A 44 3.98 -9.35 8.73
N ILE A 45 3.49 -8.59 7.75
CA ILE A 45 2.05 -8.52 7.44
C ILE A 45 1.54 -9.88 6.95
N TYR A 46 2.31 -10.56 6.08
CA TYR A 46 1.93 -11.83 5.50
C TYR A 46 1.78 -12.94 6.54
N LEU A 47 2.66 -12.97 7.53
CA LEU A 47 2.59 -13.92 8.65
C LEU A 47 1.53 -13.55 9.69
N SER A 48 1.19 -12.27 9.81
CA SER A 48 0.23 -11.77 10.81
C SER A 48 -1.23 -11.86 10.38
N LEU A 49 -1.51 -11.97 9.08
CA LEU A 49 -2.86 -12.03 8.54
C LEU A 49 -3.17 -13.42 7.99
N GLU A 50 -4.26 -14.01 8.47
CA GLU A 50 -4.79 -15.25 7.91
C GLU A 50 -5.48 -15.01 6.56
N GLY A 51 -5.39 -16.00 5.66
CA GLY A 51 -6.06 -15.98 4.37
C GLY A 51 -5.21 -15.39 3.25
N LYS A 52 -5.85 -15.17 2.09
CA LYS A 52 -5.14 -14.67 0.90
C LYS A 52 -4.89 -13.18 1.03
N ILE A 53 -3.69 -12.74 0.69
CA ILE A 53 -3.28 -11.33 0.79
C ILE A 53 -3.02 -10.79 -0.61
N ARG A 54 -3.24 -9.48 -0.80
CA ARG A 54 -2.72 -8.74 -1.95
C ARG A 54 -2.25 -7.36 -1.49
N PHE A 55 -1.03 -6.99 -1.88
CA PHE A 55 -0.45 -5.67 -1.61
C PHE A 55 -0.68 -4.76 -2.81
N TYR A 56 -1.33 -3.63 -2.61
CA TYR A 56 -1.66 -2.67 -3.65
C TYR A 56 -0.80 -1.43 -3.47
N ILE A 57 -0.08 -1.07 -4.52
CA ILE A 57 0.79 0.12 -4.57
C ILE A 57 0.32 0.97 -5.73
N PHE A 58 -0.27 2.12 -5.42
CA PHE A 58 -0.79 3.02 -6.44
C PHE A 58 0.33 3.81 -7.11
N LYS A 59 0.23 4.04 -8.42
CA LYS A 59 1.14 4.91 -9.16
C LYS A 59 1.23 6.30 -8.52
N GLN A 60 0.12 6.83 -7.99
CA GLN A 60 0.11 8.08 -7.22
C GLN A 60 1.21 8.14 -6.15
N VAL A 61 1.34 7.08 -5.33
CA VAL A 61 2.28 6.98 -4.22
C VAL A 61 3.72 7.02 -4.74
N ILE A 62 3.99 6.26 -5.80
CA ILE A 62 5.31 6.20 -6.43
C ILE A 62 5.67 7.54 -7.09
N ASP A 63 4.72 8.17 -7.76
CA ASP A 63 4.93 9.46 -8.44
C ASP A 63 5.25 10.57 -7.45
N GLU A 64 4.64 10.58 -6.26
CA GLU A 64 4.98 11.54 -5.20
C GLU A 64 6.39 11.34 -4.65
N LEU A 65 6.79 10.09 -4.40
CA LEU A 65 8.14 9.77 -3.96
C LEU A 65 9.18 10.19 -5.02
N LYS A 66 8.91 9.92 -6.31
CA LYS A 66 9.75 10.37 -7.42
C LYS A 66 9.78 11.89 -7.54
N ALA A 67 8.64 12.57 -7.39
CA ALA A 67 8.58 14.04 -7.43
C ALA A 67 9.34 14.67 -6.27
N LYS A 68 9.31 14.06 -5.08
CA LYS A 68 10.12 14.47 -3.93
C LYS A 68 11.61 14.27 -4.18
N GLU A 69 12.00 13.11 -4.72
CA GLU A 69 13.39 12.82 -5.10
C GLU A 69 13.95 13.86 -6.09
N ARG A 70 13.14 14.26 -7.10
CA ARG A 70 13.54 15.28 -8.07
C ARG A 70 13.64 16.69 -7.48
N ARG A 71 12.72 17.06 -6.59
CA ARG A 71 12.69 18.39 -5.95
C ARG A 71 13.79 18.57 -4.91
N GLU A 72 14.27 17.48 -4.31
CA GLU A 72 15.32 17.50 -3.30
C GLU A 72 16.60 16.78 -3.78
N PRO A 73 17.28 17.26 -4.85
CA PRO A 73 18.44 16.59 -5.43
C PRO A 73 19.66 16.61 -4.50
N LYS A 74 19.65 17.40 -3.42
CA LYS A 74 20.67 17.33 -2.36
C LYS A 74 20.34 16.33 -1.25
N ALA A 75 19.11 15.81 -1.18
CA ALA A 75 18.68 14.84 -0.16
C ALA A 75 19.16 13.41 -0.45
N ARG A 76 20.49 13.20 -0.38
CA ARG A 76 21.14 11.90 -0.62
C ARG A 76 20.54 10.77 0.23
N LYS A 77 20.14 11.08 1.47
CA LYS A 77 19.49 10.13 2.38
C LYS A 77 18.13 9.67 1.84
N PHE A 78 17.28 10.60 1.40
CA PHE A 78 15.97 10.27 0.85
C PHE A 78 16.08 9.40 -0.41
N ARG A 79 17.00 9.74 -1.32
CA ARG A 79 17.24 8.91 -2.53
C ARG A 79 17.65 7.48 -2.20
N ARG A 80 18.54 7.31 -1.22
CA ARG A 80 18.92 5.97 -0.74
C ARG A 80 17.74 5.22 -0.14
N MET A 81 16.91 5.90 0.65
CA MET A 81 15.68 5.32 1.20
C MET A 81 14.73 4.87 0.10
N PHE A 82 14.44 5.75 -0.86
CA PHE A 82 13.50 5.45 -1.93
C PHE A 82 14.02 4.33 -2.85
N LYS A 83 15.29 4.40 -3.29
CA LYS A 83 15.92 3.33 -4.08
C LYS A 83 15.91 1.98 -3.34
N SER A 84 16.17 2.00 -2.03
CA SER A 84 16.12 0.80 -1.21
C SER A 84 14.71 0.25 -1.08
N GLY A 85 13.70 1.11 -0.92
CA GLY A 85 12.30 0.72 -0.88
C GLY A 85 11.82 0.09 -2.19
N MET A 86 12.16 0.70 -3.32
CA MET A 86 11.86 0.14 -4.65
C MET A 86 12.57 -1.19 -4.87
N SER A 87 13.87 -1.27 -4.56
CA SER A 87 14.60 -2.54 -4.67
C SER A 87 14.04 -3.63 -3.75
N TYR A 88 13.52 -3.26 -2.57
CA TYR A 88 12.85 -4.19 -1.68
C TYR A 88 11.56 -4.72 -2.32
N LEU A 89 10.72 -3.85 -2.89
CA LEU A 89 9.50 -4.26 -3.61
C LEU A 89 9.81 -5.17 -4.80
N ASP A 90 10.77 -4.79 -5.65
CA ASP A 90 11.15 -5.53 -6.87
C ASP A 90 11.63 -6.95 -6.55
N LYS A 91 12.44 -7.10 -5.50
CA LYS A 91 12.93 -8.42 -5.06
C LYS A 91 11.82 -9.31 -4.51
N ASN A 92 10.78 -8.70 -3.97
CA ASN A 92 9.69 -9.37 -3.27
C ASN A 92 8.46 -9.61 -4.14
N GLU A 93 8.38 -9.03 -5.35
CA GLU A 93 7.25 -9.19 -6.28
C GLU A 93 7.03 -10.66 -6.70
N LYS A 94 8.08 -11.48 -6.72
CA LYS A 94 7.98 -12.93 -7.01
C LYS A 94 7.56 -13.78 -5.81
N ILE A 95 7.65 -13.22 -4.61
CA ILE A 95 7.40 -13.93 -3.34
C ILE A 95 6.00 -13.57 -2.83
N TYR A 96 5.65 -12.30 -2.90
CA TYR A 96 4.38 -11.78 -2.41
C TYR A 96 3.52 -11.26 -3.56
N PRO A 97 2.18 -11.35 -3.44
CA PRO A 97 1.24 -10.87 -4.44
C PRO A 97 1.13 -9.33 -4.40
N ILE A 98 2.14 -8.65 -4.96
CA ILE A 98 2.24 -7.19 -5.08
C ILE A 98 1.64 -6.75 -6.42
N TYR A 99 0.78 -5.74 -6.39
CA TYR A 99 0.10 -5.17 -7.55
C TYR A 99 0.39 -3.67 -7.63
N PHE A 100 1.09 -3.26 -8.68
CA PHE A 100 1.22 -1.86 -9.04
C PHE A 100 -0.02 -1.41 -9.82
N VAL A 101 -0.79 -0.50 -9.23
CA VAL A 101 -2.07 -0.04 -9.78
C VAL A 101 -1.87 1.30 -10.48
N ASP A 102 -2.13 1.34 -11.78
CA ASP A 102 -1.97 2.52 -12.64
C ASP A 102 -3.12 3.52 -12.47
N GLU A 103 -3.25 4.02 -11.24
CA GLU A 103 -4.27 4.98 -10.85
C GLU A 103 -3.61 6.14 -10.12
N VAL A 104 -4.02 7.35 -10.47
CA VAL A 104 -3.51 8.61 -9.91
C VAL A 104 -4.67 9.43 -9.37
N LYS A 105 -4.35 10.32 -8.44
CA LYS A 105 -5.36 11.21 -7.86
C LYS A 105 -5.85 12.24 -8.87
N ASN A 106 -7.07 12.71 -8.68
CA ASN A 106 -7.55 13.88 -9.40
C ASN A 106 -6.92 15.18 -8.86
N LYS A 107 -7.03 16.28 -9.62
CA LYS A 107 -6.39 17.56 -9.27
C LYS A 107 -6.95 18.25 -8.03
N TYR A 108 -8.11 17.82 -7.53
CA TYR A 108 -8.81 18.45 -6.41
C TYR A 108 -8.71 17.64 -5.12
N GLU A 109 -8.08 16.46 -5.16
CA GLU A 109 -7.91 15.61 -3.98
C GLU A 109 -6.44 15.51 -3.55
N THR A 110 -6.26 15.31 -2.25
CA THR A 110 -4.98 14.95 -1.64
C THR A 110 -4.68 13.47 -1.86
N THR A 111 -3.43 13.05 -1.65
CA THR A 111 -3.08 11.62 -1.76
C THR A 111 -3.73 10.80 -0.65
N ASP A 112 -3.84 11.37 0.55
CA ASP A 112 -4.60 10.81 1.66
C ASP A 112 -6.06 10.52 1.29
N GLU A 113 -6.76 11.52 0.73
CA GLU A 113 -8.15 11.36 0.27
C GLU A 113 -8.26 10.31 -0.84
N PHE A 114 -7.32 10.33 -1.78
CA PHE A 114 -7.24 9.32 -2.83
C PHE A 114 -7.11 7.90 -2.26
N LEU A 115 -6.16 7.67 -1.34
CA LEU A 115 -5.94 6.36 -0.72
C LEU A 115 -7.15 5.90 0.09
N LEU A 116 -7.76 6.79 0.89
CA LEU A 116 -8.97 6.50 1.66
C LEU A 116 -10.15 6.15 0.75
N LYS A 117 -10.36 6.94 -0.31
CA LYS A 117 -11.40 6.67 -1.32
C LYS A 117 -11.22 5.27 -1.92
N TRP A 118 -10.00 4.87 -2.24
CA TRP A 118 -9.70 3.53 -2.73
C TRP A 118 -9.96 2.44 -1.69
N CYS A 119 -9.61 2.67 -0.43
CA CYS A 119 -9.95 1.75 0.66
C CYS A 119 -11.46 1.52 0.74
N ILE A 120 -12.24 2.61 0.78
CA ILE A 120 -13.70 2.58 0.88
C ILE A 120 -14.32 1.90 -0.34
N ARG A 121 -13.80 2.18 -1.54
CA ARG A 121 -14.25 1.53 -2.78
C ARG A 121 -14.05 0.02 -2.74
N LEU A 122 -12.85 -0.43 -2.36
CA LEU A 122 -12.53 -1.86 -2.31
C LEU A 122 -13.30 -2.60 -1.22
N LYS A 123 -13.71 -1.95 -0.13
CA LYS A 123 -14.57 -2.56 0.90
C LYS A 123 -15.91 -3.06 0.37
N LYS A 124 -16.38 -2.56 -0.78
CA LYS A 124 -17.61 -3.06 -1.42
C LYS A 124 -17.44 -4.47 -2.01
N GLU A 125 -16.20 -4.85 -2.33
CA GLU A 125 -15.86 -6.11 -3.00
C GLU A 125 -15.14 -7.09 -2.06
N TYR A 126 -14.36 -6.57 -1.12
CA TYR A 126 -13.47 -7.33 -0.24
C TYR A 126 -13.87 -7.15 1.23
N ARG A 127 -13.89 -8.23 2.00
CA ARG A 127 -14.28 -8.18 3.43
C ARG A 127 -13.26 -7.43 4.27
N HIS A 128 -11.98 -7.55 3.93
CA HIS A 128 -10.89 -6.97 4.69
C HIS A 128 -10.01 -6.10 3.78
N VAL A 129 -10.08 -4.80 4.01
CA VAL A 129 -9.23 -3.79 3.36
C VAL A 129 -8.48 -3.03 4.44
N PHE A 130 -7.17 -2.93 4.28
CA PHE A 130 -6.25 -2.31 5.21
C PHE A 130 -5.52 -1.15 4.53
N LEU A 131 -5.36 -0.05 5.26
CA LEU A 131 -4.44 1.03 4.90
C LEU A 131 -3.16 0.92 5.74
N ALA A 132 -2.02 0.73 5.08
CA ALA A 132 -0.73 0.66 5.72
C ALA A 132 -0.04 2.04 5.70
N THR A 133 -0.12 2.77 6.83
CA THR A 133 0.48 4.10 6.98
C THR A 133 0.93 4.35 8.41
N ASN A 134 1.93 5.24 8.57
CA ASN A 134 2.38 5.74 9.87
C ASN A 134 1.99 7.20 10.09
N ASP A 135 1.24 7.81 9.16
CA ASP A 135 0.76 9.17 9.33
C ASP A 135 -0.42 9.18 10.32
N SER A 136 -0.26 9.92 11.42
CA SER A 136 -1.25 9.94 12.51
C SER A 136 -2.61 10.50 12.08
N GLU A 137 -2.63 11.49 11.17
CA GLU A 137 -3.87 12.06 10.69
C GLU A 137 -4.58 11.10 9.74
N LEU A 138 -3.83 10.46 8.85
CA LEU A 138 -4.37 9.47 7.93
C LEU A 138 -4.89 8.22 8.67
N LEU A 139 -4.19 7.77 9.73
CA LEU A 139 -4.69 6.72 10.62
C LEU A 139 -6.02 7.10 11.27
N LYS A 140 -6.15 8.33 11.78
CA LYS A 140 -7.39 8.82 12.38
C LYS A 140 -8.52 8.86 11.35
N LYS A 141 -8.26 9.41 10.15
CA LYS A 141 -9.24 9.46 9.04
C LYS A 141 -9.67 8.05 8.60
N ALA A 142 -8.74 7.10 8.50
CA ALA A 142 -9.02 5.70 8.17
C ALA A 142 -9.94 5.04 9.21
N LYS A 143 -9.60 5.16 10.49
CA LYS A 143 -10.43 4.65 11.60
C LYS A 143 -11.85 5.23 11.56
N ASN A 144 -11.97 6.55 11.39
CA ASN A 144 -13.27 7.23 11.29
C ASN A 144 -14.09 6.78 10.06
N SER A 145 -13.41 6.30 9.02
CA SER A 145 -14.04 5.75 7.81
C SER A 145 -14.24 4.24 7.86
N ASN A 146 -14.08 3.63 9.05
CA ASN A 146 -14.18 2.19 9.28
C ASN A 146 -13.18 1.38 8.41
N VAL A 147 -12.00 1.93 8.11
CA VAL A 147 -10.96 1.26 7.33
C VAL A 147 -9.95 0.63 8.30
N ASN A 148 -9.69 -0.67 8.16
CA ASN A 148 -8.68 -1.34 8.97
C ASN A 148 -7.30 -0.70 8.70
N ILE A 149 -6.41 -0.72 9.68
CA ILE A 149 -5.11 -0.06 9.56
C ILE A 149 -3.97 -1.01 9.88
N ILE A 150 -2.84 -0.74 9.24
CA ILE A 150 -1.56 -1.38 9.54
C ILE A 150 -0.55 -0.25 9.75
N PHE A 151 0.19 -0.29 10.86
CA PHE A 151 1.17 0.73 11.19
C PHE A 151 2.36 0.13 11.94
N LEU A 152 3.48 0.83 11.93
CA LEU A 152 4.69 0.45 12.64
C LEU A 152 4.68 1.03 14.05
N ARG A 153 4.66 0.16 15.06
CA ARG A 153 4.75 0.54 16.47
C ARG A 153 6.19 0.47 16.96
N GLN A 154 6.58 1.47 17.77
CA GLN A 154 7.92 1.55 18.39
C GLN A 154 9.08 1.44 17.37
N LYS A 155 8.84 1.81 16.11
CA LYS A 155 9.81 1.69 15.00
C LYS A 155 10.33 0.26 14.78
N LYS A 156 9.61 -0.76 15.25
CA LYS A 156 10.09 -2.16 15.25
C LYS A 156 9.04 -3.20 14.89
N TYR A 157 7.78 -3.02 15.27
CA TYR A 157 6.77 -4.07 15.15
C TYR A 157 5.60 -3.61 14.29
N ILE A 158 5.20 -4.40 13.30
CA ILE A 158 3.95 -4.17 12.58
C ILE A 158 2.77 -4.45 13.52
N SER A 159 1.85 -3.49 13.58
CA SER A 159 0.60 -3.54 14.34
C SER A 159 -0.58 -3.49 13.37
N ILE A 160 -1.60 -4.30 13.64
CA ILE A 160 -2.81 -4.41 12.81
C ILE A 160 -4.02 -4.12 13.70
N GLU A 161 -4.82 -3.14 13.31
CA GLU A 161 -6.09 -2.85 13.98
C GLU A 161 -7.24 -2.98 12.98
N ARG A 162 -8.31 -3.66 13.41
CA ARG A 162 -9.53 -3.83 12.64
C ARG A 162 -10.59 -2.83 13.12
N SER A 163 -11.33 -2.26 12.18
CA SER A 163 -12.44 -1.34 12.45
C SER A 163 -13.77 -2.07 12.54
#